data_AF-A0A535PUD4-F1
#
_entry.id   AF-A0A535PUD4-F1
#
_cell.length_a   1.000
_cell.length_b   1.000
_cell.length_c   1.000
_cell.angle_alpha   90.00
_cell.angle_beta   90.00
_cell.angle_gamma   90.00
#
_symmetry.space_group_name_H-M   'P 1'
#
loop_
_entity.id
_entity.type
_entity.pdbx_description
1 polymer ?
#
loop_
_entity_poly.entity_id
_entity_poly.type
_entity_poly.pdbx_seq_one_letter_code
_entity_poly.pdbx_strand_id
1 'polypeptide(L)'
;MRKIDAFAHILPRHYRERIERHLESTMSSGQLRYYREGVFDFDPALTDLDARWRRLEGLGDYAQVLALAVPPIEEIGPAKVAAEFARLANEEMADLVQRHPDRFVGFAAALPLQDTDAALLEIDRAVNELHALGAQVYTNVLGAPLDHPRFEPIFDRLERLGRTAWLHPTRNATWTDYPTEAESDYGLWWSIGWPYETAAALSRL
;
A
#
# COMPACT_ATOMS: atom_id res chain seq x y z
N MET A 1 11.09 26.21 -5.18
CA MET A 1 11.55 24.81 -5.27
C MET A 1 10.35 23.94 -4.95
N ARG A 2 10.01 22.98 -5.83
CA ARG A 2 8.90 22.05 -5.63
C ARG A 2 9.17 21.13 -4.46
N LYS A 3 8.20 20.92 -3.57
CA LYS A 3 8.23 19.92 -2.50
C LYS A 3 7.55 18.65 -3.00
N ILE A 4 8.19 17.49 -2.82
CA ILE A 4 7.62 16.20 -3.20
C ILE A 4 7.47 15.36 -1.93
N ASP A 5 6.24 14.98 -1.62
CA ASP A 5 5.91 13.96 -0.64
C ASP A 5 5.94 12.60 -1.31
N ALA A 6 6.97 11.83 -1.00
CA ALA A 6 7.23 10.54 -1.63
C ALA A 6 6.41 9.39 -1.01
N PHE A 7 5.48 9.67 -0.09
CA PHE A 7 4.76 8.64 0.64
C PHE A 7 3.32 9.05 1.01
N ALA A 8 2.54 9.40 -0.01
CA ALA A 8 1.15 9.79 0.16
C ALA A 8 0.20 8.63 -0.12
N HIS A 9 -0.37 8.06 0.93
CA HIS A 9 -1.40 7.03 0.81
C HIS A 9 -2.63 7.54 0.08
N ILE A 10 -3.25 6.73 -0.76
CA ILE A 10 -4.53 7.00 -1.42
C ILE A 10 -5.35 5.71 -1.50
N LEU A 11 -6.66 5.86 -1.48
CA LEU A 11 -7.63 4.80 -1.70
C LEU A 11 -8.57 5.29 -2.80
N PRO A 12 -8.21 5.03 -4.08
CA PRO A 12 -8.97 5.53 -5.23
C PRO A 12 -10.44 5.16 -5.13
N ARG A 13 -11.34 6.05 -5.58
CA ARG A 13 -12.78 5.94 -5.29
C ARG A 13 -13.39 4.63 -5.77
N HIS A 14 -13.12 4.24 -7.01
CA HIS A 14 -13.74 3.04 -7.56
C HIS A 14 -13.10 1.78 -6.96
N TYR A 15 -11.79 1.82 -6.69
CA TYR A 15 -11.10 0.80 -5.90
C TYR A 15 -11.73 0.64 -4.52
N ARG A 16 -11.90 1.72 -3.75
CA ARG A 16 -12.53 1.73 -2.42
C ARG A 16 -13.89 1.04 -2.45
N GLU A 17 -14.77 1.46 -3.35
CA GLU A 17 -16.12 0.91 -3.44
C GLU A 17 -16.12 -0.59 -3.73
N ARG A 18 -15.19 -1.05 -4.57
CA ARG A 18 -15.07 -2.46 -4.92
C ARG A 18 -14.44 -3.29 -3.81
N ILE A 19 -13.37 -2.80 -3.18
CA ILE A 19 -12.70 -3.54 -2.10
C ILE A 19 -13.63 -3.63 -0.90
N GLU A 20 -14.34 -2.56 -0.53
CA GLU A 20 -15.24 -2.59 0.61
C GLU A 20 -16.34 -3.65 0.46
N ARG A 21 -17.00 -3.71 -0.70
CA ARG A 21 -17.99 -4.77 -1.01
C ARG A 21 -17.39 -6.18 -0.97
N HIS A 22 -16.14 -6.33 -1.41
CA HIS A 22 -15.44 -7.60 -1.37
C HIS A 22 -15.14 -8.03 0.08
N LEU A 23 -14.67 -7.11 0.92
CA LEU A 23 -14.34 -7.35 2.32
C LEU A 23 -15.56 -7.71 3.16
N GLU A 24 -16.75 -7.18 2.84
CA GLU A 24 -18.01 -7.58 3.48
C GLU A 24 -18.29 -9.08 3.42
N SER A 25 -17.80 -9.76 2.36
CA SER A 25 -18.03 -11.18 2.13
C SER A 25 -16.87 -12.08 2.57
N THR A 26 -15.69 -11.51 2.85
CA THR A 26 -14.45 -12.27 3.03
C THR A 26 -13.80 -12.09 4.39
N MET A 27 -14.08 -10.98 5.09
CA MET A 27 -13.50 -10.70 6.40
C MET A 27 -14.50 -10.91 7.53
N SER A 28 -13.98 -11.19 8.73
CA SER A 28 -14.80 -11.16 9.95
C SER A 28 -15.32 -9.75 10.24
N SER A 29 -16.43 -9.63 10.99
CA SER A 29 -16.99 -8.32 11.36
C SER A 29 -15.98 -7.42 12.09
N GLY A 30 -15.05 -8.00 12.86
CA GLY A 30 -13.99 -7.24 13.56
C GLY A 30 -12.96 -6.67 12.60
N GLN A 31 -12.45 -7.48 11.66
CA GLN A 31 -11.50 -7.03 10.64
C GLN A 31 -12.12 -5.97 9.71
N LEU A 32 -13.37 -6.20 9.29
CA LEU A 32 -14.09 -5.24 8.45
C LEU A 32 -14.29 -3.90 9.17
N ARG A 33 -14.64 -3.93 10.46
CA ARG A 33 -14.77 -2.72 11.28
C ARG A 33 -13.44 -1.97 11.40
N TYR A 34 -12.34 -2.69 11.62
CA TYR A 34 -11.00 -2.09 11.65
C TYR A 34 -10.69 -1.31 10.37
N TYR A 35 -10.89 -1.91 9.20
CA TYR A 35 -10.60 -1.23 7.94
C TYR A 35 -11.56 -0.08 7.66
N ARG A 36 -12.86 -0.22 7.93
CA ARG A 36 -13.83 0.87 7.75
C ARG A 36 -13.52 2.06 8.63
N GLU A 37 -13.53 1.86 9.94
CA GLU A 37 -13.46 2.96 10.91
C GLU A 37 -12.02 3.46 11.10
N GLY A 38 -11.05 2.54 11.09
CA GLY A 38 -9.64 2.84 11.38
C GLY A 38 -8.82 3.25 10.17
N VAL A 39 -9.29 3.01 8.95
CA VAL A 39 -8.56 3.33 7.72
C VAL A 39 -9.41 4.14 6.75
N PHE A 40 -10.50 3.56 6.22
CA PHE A 40 -11.24 4.13 5.09
C PHE A 40 -12.00 5.41 5.44
N ASP A 41 -12.58 5.46 6.64
CA ASP A 41 -13.36 6.60 7.14
C ASP A 41 -12.58 7.48 8.11
N PHE A 42 -11.44 6.99 8.63
CA PHE A 42 -10.56 7.76 9.50
C PHE A 42 -10.08 9.04 8.83
N ASP A 43 -9.69 8.92 7.55
CA ASP A 43 -9.18 10.04 6.77
C ASP A 43 -9.92 10.20 5.43
N PRO A 44 -10.81 11.20 5.30
CA PRO A 44 -11.52 11.43 4.04
C PRO A 44 -10.59 11.77 2.89
N ALA A 45 -9.39 12.32 3.12
CA ALA A 45 -8.42 12.65 2.08
C ALA A 45 -7.83 11.42 1.37
N LEU A 46 -8.04 10.21 1.90
CA LEU A 46 -7.68 8.97 1.21
C LEU A 46 -8.52 8.75 -0.06
N THR A 47 -9.78 9.19 -0.09
CA THR A 47 -10.69 8.93 -1.22
C THR A 47 -11.31 10.20 -1.80
N ASP A 48 -11.63 11.16 -0.93
CA ASP A 48 -12.16 12.46 -1.34
C ASP A 48 -11.03 13.40 -1.73
N LEU A 49 -10.96 13.65 -3.03
CA LEU A 49 -10.03 14.57 -3.63
C LEU A 49 -10.26 15.99 -3.11
N ASP A 50 -11.49 16.48 -3.01
CA ASP A 50 -11.70 17.84 -2.50
C ASP A 50 -11.20 18.01 -1.05
N ALA A 51 -11.36 16.97 -0.22
CA ALA A 51 -10.79 16.94 1.13
C ALA A 51 -9.26 16.94 1.11
N ARG A 52 -8.64 16.15 0.22
CA ARG A 52 -7.18 16.18 0.06
C ARG A 52 -6.70 17.56 -0.42
N TRP A 53 -7.40 18.21 -1.33
CA TRP A 53 -6.94 19.46 -1.93
C TRP A 53 -6.91 20.56 -0.88
N ARG A 54 -7.96 20.63 -0.04
CA ARG A 54 -8.01 21.50 1.13
C ARG A 54 -6.84 21.30 2.12
N ARG A 55 -6.28 20.09 2.21
CA ARG A 55 -5.08 19.85 3.05
C ARG A 55 -3.78 20.28 2.39
N LEU A 56 -3.73 20.24 1.07
CA LEU A 56 -2.57 20.68 0.30
C LEU A 56 -2.56 22.19 0.06
N GLU A 57 -3.71 22.86 0.24
CA GLU A 57 -3.83 24.32 0.19
C GLU A 57 -2.83 24.98 1.14
N GLY A 58 -2.15 26.02 0.65
CA GLY A 58 -1.14 26.76 1.41
C GLY A 58 0.24 26.11 1.50
N LEU A 59 0.44 24.87 1.05
CA LEU A 59 1.78 24.23 1.03
C LEU A 59 2.68 24.74 -0.11
N GLY A 60 2.14 25.57 -1.01
CA GLY A 60 2.84 26.14 -2.15
C GLY A 60 2.94 25.14 -3.30
N ASP A 61 4.10 25.12 -3.97
CA ASP A 61 4.42 24.12 -5.00
C ASP A 61 4.73 22.77 -4.34
N TYR A 62 3.68 21.98 -4.13
CA TYR A 62 3.70 20.69 -3.44
C TYR A 62 3.03 19.61 -4.28
N ALA A 63 3.67 18.45 -4.37
CA ALA A 63 3.16 17.29 -5.09
C ALA A 63 3.47 15.99 -4.36
N GLN A 64 2.76 14.93 -4.73
CA GLN A 64 2.81 13.65 -4.04
C GLN A 64 3.13 12.51 -5.00
N VAL A 65 3.85 11.50 -4.50
CA VAL A 65 3.91 10.16 -5.07
C VAL A 65 2.88 9.31 -4.35
N LEU A 66 1.96 8.74 -5.11
CA LEU A 66 0.86 7.95 -4.56
C LEU A 66 1.31 6.55 -4.17
N ALA A 67 0.81 6.09 -3.04
CA ALA A 67 0.95 4.73 -2.53
C ALA A 67 -0.44 4.21 -2.18
N LEU A 68 -0.74 2.95 -2.47
CA LEU A 68 -2.04 2.39 -2.12
C LEU A 68 -2.15 2.24 -0.60
N ALA A 69 -3.22 2.77 -0.02
CA ALA A 69 -3.53 2.58 1.40
C ALA A 69 -3.81 1.10 1.73
N VAL A 70 -3.56 0.72 2.98
CA VAL A 70 -3.90 -0.62 3.50
C VAL A 70 -5.40 -0.93 3.35
N PRO A 71 -5.83 -2.20 3.28
CA PRO A 71 -5.08 -3.45 3.51
C PRO A 71 -3.98 -3.76 2.49
N PRO A 72 -2.93 -4.51 2.88
CA PRO A 72 -2.09 -5.22 1.91
C PRO A 72 -2.95 -6.06 0.97
N ILE A 73 -2.65 -6.02 -0.33
CA ILE A 73 -3.45 -6.70 -1.35
C ILE A 73 -3.47 -8.21 -1.14
N GLU A 74 -2.40 -8.78 -0.61
CA GLU A 74 -2.29 -10.19 -0.29
C GLU A 74 -3.26 -10.66 0.82
N GLU A 75 -3.74 -9.75 1.68
CA GLU A 75 -4.64 -10.08 2.79
C GLU A 75 -6.11 -10.12 2.39
N ILE A 76 -6.47 -9.62 1.21
CA ILE A 76 -7.89 -9.47 0.82
C ILE A 76 -8.48 -10.76 0.26
N GLY A 77 -7.66 -11.77 -0.03
CA GLY A 77 -8.14 -13.06 -0.53
C GLY A 77 -7.15 -13.84 -1.38
N PRO A 78 -7.64 -14.80 -2.19
CA PRO A 78 -6.81 -15.64 -3.05
C PRO A 78 -5.98 -14.82 -4.06
N ALA A 79 -4.84 -15.37 -4.50
CA ALA A 79 -3.90 -14.70 -5.42
C ALA A 79 -4.57 -14.07 -6.65
N LYS A 80 -5.53 -14.77 -7.27
CA LYS A 80 -6.27 -14.24 -8.42
C LYS A 80 -7.06 -12.97 -8.09
N VAL A 81 -7.73 -12.95 -6.94
CA VAL A 81 -8.51 -11.78 -6.47
C VAL A 81 -7.57 -10.62 -6.17
N ALA A 82 -6.48 -10.90 -5.46
CA ALA A 82 -5.43 -9.92 -5.20
C ALA A 82 -4.85 -9.31 -6.49
N ALA A 83 -4.56 -10.11 -7.50
CA ALA A 83 -4.06 -9.63 -8.79
C ALA A 83 -5.09 -8.73 -9.51
N GLU A 84 -6.38 -9.08 -9.46
CA GLU A 84 -7.45 -8.23 -10.03
C GLU A 84 -7.55 -6.88 -9.33
N PHE A 85 -7.46 -6.85 -7.99
CA PHE A 85 -7.48 -5.60 -7.22
C PHE A 85 -6.20 -4.78 -7.37
N ALA A 86 -5.02 -5.41 -7.48
CA ALA A 86 -3.76 -4.72 -7.79
C ALA A 86 -3.86 -3.98 -9.12
N ARG A 87 -4.36 -4.66 -10.16
CA ARG A 87 -4.56 -4.05 -11.47
C ARG A 87 -5.49 -2.85 -11.43
N LEU A 88 -6.62 -3.00 -10.75
CA LEU A 88 -7.60 -1.93 -10.57
C LEU A 88 -7.00 -0.71 -9.86
N ALA A 89 -6.30 -0.94 -8.74
CA ALA A 89 -5.65 0.12 -7.98
C ALA A 89 -4.61 0.86 -8.82
N ASN A 90 -3.75 0.12 -9.53
CA ASN A 90 -2.68 0.69 -10.34
C ASN A 90 -3.23 1.49 -11.52
N GLU A 91 -4.29 1.02 -12.17
CA GLU A 91 -4.96 1.74 -13.26
C GLU A 91 -5.57 3.06 -12.76
N GLU A 92 -6.24 3.06 -11.61
CA GLU A 92 -6.81 4.29 -11.04
C GLU A 92 -5.73 5.25 -10.52
N MET A 93 -4.65 4.76 -9.91
CA MET A 93 -3.53 5.62 -9.49
C MET A 93 -2.84 6.25 -10.70
N ALA A 94 -2.64 5.50 -11.78
CA ALA A 94 -2.08 6.02 -13.03
C ALA A 94 -2.98 7.10 -13.65
N ASP A 95 -4.29 6.86 -13.70
CA ASP A 95 -5.28 7.84 -14.17
C ASP A 95 -5.31 9.11 -13.29
N LEU A 96 -5.20 8.96 -11.97
CA LEU A 96 -5.07 10.11 -11.06
C LEU A 96 -3.82 10.94 -11.35
N VAL A 97 -2.66 10.30 -11.55
CA VAL A 97 -1.41 10.96 -11.94
C VAL A 97 -1.56 11.69 -13.28
N GLN A 98 -2.21 11.06 -14.26
CA GLN A 98 -2.45 11.66 -15.57
C GLN A 98 -3.38 12.88 -15.49
N ARG A 99 -4.43 12.83 -14.66
CA ARG A 99 -5.43 13.91 -14.54
C ARG A 99 -4.94 15.10 -13.70
N HIS A 100 -4.03 14.87 -12.75
CA HIS A 100 -3.55 15.91 -11.83
C HIS A 100 -2.01 15.94 -11.72
N PRO A 101 -1.27 16.11 -12.84
CA PRO A 101 0.20 15.99 -12.85
C PRO A 101 0.94 17.09 -12.06
N ASP A 102 0.25 18.19 -11.75
CA ASP A 102 0.74 19.27 -10.90
C ASP A 102 0.63 18.93 -9.39
N ARG A 103 -0.19 17.94 -9.02
CA ARG A 103 -0.37 17.47 -7.64
C ARG A 103 0.13 16.06 -7.40
N PHE A 104 0.08 15.18 -8.41
CA PHE A 104 0.55 13.81 -8.33
C PHE A 104 1.63 13.59 -9.39
N VAL A 105 2.84 13.27 -8.95
CA VAL A 105 4.03 13.15 -9.82
C VAL A 105 4.42 11.71 -10.13
N GLY A 106 3.66 10.75 -9.63
CA GLY A 106 3.84 9.32 -9.88
C GLY A 106 3.14 8.48 -8.82
N PHE A 107 3.32 7.17 -8.92
CA PHE A 107 2.80 6.22 -7.95
C PHE A 107 3.74 5.00 -7.82
N ALA A 108 3.66 4.35 -6.66
CA ALA A 108 4.22 3.03 -6.41
C ALA A 108 3.13 1.98 -6.68
N ALA A 109 3.41 1.02 -7.56
CA ALA A 109 2.48 -0.03 -7.91
C ALA A 109 2.18 -0.93 -6.70
N ALA A 110 0.91 -1.25 -6.50
CA ALA A 110 0.51 -2.30 -5.60
C ALA A 110 0.64 -3.67 -6.29
N LEU A 111 1.05 -4.70 -5.55
CA LEU A 111 1.39 -6.01 -6.11
C LEU A 111 0.67 -7.16 -5.38
N PRO A 112 0.27 -8.24 -6.08
CA PRO A 112 -0.21 -9.47 -5.45
C PRO A 112 0.97 -10.32 -4.96
N LEU A 113 1.65 -9.88 -3.89
CA LEU A 113 2.94 -10.45 -3.44
C LEU A 113 2.87 -11.91 -2.98
N GLN A 114 1.69 -12.46 -2.71
CA GLN A 114 1.54 -13.88 -2.39
C GLN A 114 1.80 -14.81 -3.59
N ASP A 115 1.82 -14.26 -4.81
CA ASP A 115 2.10 -14.96 -6.06
C ASP A 115 3.19 -14.20 -6.83
N THR A 116 4.43 -14.69 -6.73
CA THR A 116 5.61 -14.05 -7.32
C THR A 116 5.48 -13.87 -8.84
N ASP A 117 4.90 -14.85 -9.55
CA ASP A 117 4.76 -14.76 -11.01
C ASP A 117 3.74 -13.68 -11.39
N ALA A 118 2.61 -13.63 -10.68
CA ALA A 118 1.62 -12.57 -10.87
C ALA A 118 2.19 -11.17 -10.53
N ALA A 119 2.99 -11.07 -9.47
CA ALA A 119 3.66 -9.82 -9.10
C ALA A 119 4.64 -9.35 -10.18
N LEU A 120 5.45 -10.26 -10.75
CA LEU A 120 6.38 -9.93 -11.84
C LEU A 120 5.67 -9.42 -13.10
N LEU A 121 4.56 -10.06 -13.47
CA LEU A 121 3.72 -9.60 -14.59
C LEU A 121 3.14 -8.21 -14.33
N GLU A 122 2.68 -7.97 -13.10
CA GLU A 122 2.10 -6.67 -12.75
C GLU A 122 3.17 -5.56 -12.65
N ILE A 123 4.39 -5.87 -12.20
CA ILE A 123 5.52 -4.93 -12.25
C ILE A 123 5.80 -4.50 -13.68
N ASP A 124 5.91 -5.46 -14.60
CA ASP A 124 6.18 -5.15 -16.00
C ASP A 124 5.09 -4.27 -16.62
N ARG A 125 3.83 -4.58 -16.36
CA ARG A 125 2.70 -3.79 -16.84
C ARG A 125 2.70 -2.40 -16.21
N ALA A 126 2.75 -2.31 -14.89
CA ALA A 126 2.65 -1.05 -14.18
C ALA A 126 3.80 -0.09 -14.53
N VAL A 127 5.02 -0.60 -14.69
CA VAL A 127 6.18 0.23 -15.06
C VAL A 127 6.16 0.62 -16.53
N ASN A 128 5.94 -0.33 -17.45
CA ASN A 128 6.09 -0.07 -18.89
C ASN A 128 4.85 0.59 -19.52
N GLU A 129 3.66 0.25 -19.03
CA GLU A 129 2.40 0.74 -19.61
C GLU A 129 1.79 1.88 -18.78
N LEU A 130 1.92 1.83 -17.46
CA LEU A 130 1.30 2.81 -16.54
C LEU A 130 2.30 3.82 -15.97
N HIS A 131 3.60 3.67 -16.28
CA HIS A 131 4.67 4.56 -15.82
C HIS A 131 4.83 4.65 -14.29
N ALA A 132 4.54 3.56 -13.57
CA ALA A 132 4.83 3.45 -12.15
C ALA A 132 6.31 3.74 -11.87
N LEU A 133 6.59 4.44 -10.76
CA LEU A 133 7.96 4.74 -10.34
C LEU A 133 8.67 3.53 -9.71
N GLY A 134 7.89 2.50 -9.39
CA GLY A 134 8.30 1.24 -8.81
C GLY A 134 7.13 0.57 -8.13
N ALA A 135 7.36 -0.11 -7.01
CA ALA A 135 6.32 -0.88 -6.33
C ALA A 135 6.36 -0.69 -4.81
N GLN A 136 5.20 -0.75 -4.18
CA GLN A 136 5.07 -0.86 -2.73
C GLN A 136 5.17 -2.33 -2.31
N VAL A 137 5.98 -2.59 -1.27
CA VAL A 137 6.12 -3.89 -0.62
C VAL A 137 5.92 -3.72 0.88
N TYR A 138 5.46 -4.78 1.55
CA TYR A 138 5.28 -4.77 3.00
C TYR A 138 6.43 -5.47 3.72
N THR A 139 6.67 -5.12 4.99
CA THR A 139 7.73 -5.72 5.84
C THR A 139 7.68 -7.25 5.94
N ASN A 140 6.51 -7.84 5.68
CA ASN A 140 6.33 -9.26 5.45
C ASN A 140 5.15 -9.47 4.49
N VAL A 141 5.08 -10.65 3.87
CA VAL A 141 3.97 -11.04 2.99
C VAL A 141 3.33 -12.30 3.57
N LEU A 142 2.15 -12.13 4.17
CA LEU A 142 1.42 -13.19 4.89
C LEU A 142 2.30 -13.92 5.93
N GLY A 143 3.10 -13.16 6.67
CA GLY A 143 4.02 -13.67 7.69
C GLY A 143 5.39 -14.14 7.18
N ALA A 144 5.58 -14.25 5.86
CA ALA A 144 6.89 -14.58 5.30
C ALA A 144 7.78 -13.32 5.21
N PRO A 145 9.05 -13.39 5.63
CA PRO A 145 9.96 -12.25 5.56
C PRO A 145 10.44 -11.99 4.12
N LEU A 146 10.82 -10.75 3.83
CA LEU A 146 11.20 -10.32 2.48
C LEU A 146 12.51 -10.93 1.96
N ASP A 147 13.40 -11.38 2.84
CA ASP A 147 14.64 -12.10 2.50
C ASP A 147 14.39 -13.58 2.14
N HIS A 148 13.13 -14.03 2.14
CA HIS A 148 12.79 -15.37 1.66
C HIS A 148 13.07 -15.47 0.15
N PRO A 149 13.77 -16.52 -0.35
CA PRO A 149 14.22 -16.61 -1.76
C PRO A 149 13.10 -16.45 -2.81
N ARG A 150 11.85 -16.77 -2.45
CA ARG A 150 10.67 -16.56 -3.33
C ARG A 150 10.46 -15.10 -3.76
N PHE A 151 10.99 -14.13 -3.02
CA PHE A 151 10.84 -12.70 -3.29
C PHE A 151 12.04 -12.07 -3.99
N GLU A 152 13.19 -12.75 -4.03
CA GLU A 152 14.38 -12.31 -4.76
C GLU A 152 14.06 -11.90 -6.20
N PRO A 153 13.26 -12.67 -6.98
CA PRO A 153 12.91 -12.28 -8.36
C PRO A 153 12.21 -10.93 -8.48
N ILE A 154 11.45 -10.50 -7.46
CA ILE A 154 10.73 -9.22 -7.43
C ILE A 154 11.72 -8.06 -7.33
N PHE A 155 12.66 -8.15 -6.39
CA PHE A 155 13.69 -7.12 -6.20
C PHE A 155 14.62 -7.05 -7.40
N ASP A 156 15.07 -8.21 -7.90
CA ASP A 156 15.83 -8.35 -9.14
C ASP A 156 15.13 -7.67 -10.33
N ARG A 157 13.82 -7.83 -10.45
CA ARG A 157 13.04 -7.23 -11.53
C ARG A 157 13.00 -5.71 -11.39
N LEU A 158 12.74 -5.19 -10.18
CA LEU A 158 12.74 -3.75 -9.92
C LEU A 158 14.12 -3.13 -10.19
N GLU A 159 15.20 -3.79 -9.76
CA GLU A 159 16.58 -3.37 -10.03
C GLU A 159 16.85 -3.29 -11.54
N ARG A 160 16.55 -4.36 -12.30
CA ARG A 160 16.74 -4.37 -13.77
C ARG A 160 15.97 -3.27 -14.48
N LEU A 161 14.79 -2.89 -13.97
CA LEU A 161 13.98 -1.80 -14.52
C LEU A 161 14.42 -0.41 -14.02
N GLY A 162 15.37 -0.34 -13.08
CA GLY A 162 15.81 0.91 -12.45
C GLY A 162 14.72 1.56 -11.62
N ARG A 163 13.91 0.76 -10.91
CA ARG A 163 12.73 1.21 -10.16
C ARG A 163 12.87 0.96 -8.66
N THR A 164 12.16 1.76 -7.88
CA THR A 164 12.28 1.78 -6.41
C THR A 164 11.27 0.83 -5.74
N ALA A 165 11.68 0.16 -4.66
CA ALA A 165 10.80 -0.54 -3.75
C ALA A 165 10.44 0.38 -2.56
N TRP A 166 9.15 0.66 -2.36
CA TRP A 166 8.63 1.38 -1.19
C TRP A 166 8.25 0.39 -0.10
N LEU A 167 9.06 0.31 0.95
CA LEU A 167 8.78 -0.55 2.09
C LEU A 167 7.78 0.10 3.04
N HIS A 168 6.65 -0.56 3.28
CA HIS A 168 5.61 -0.14 4.23
C HIS A 168 5.46 -1.17 5.37
N PRO A 169 5.32 -0.76 6.64
CA PRO A 169 5.03 -1.68 7.76
C PRO A 169 3.62 -2.29 7.64
N THR A 170 3.33 -3.42 8.28
CA THR A 170 1.97 -4.02 8.18
C THR A 170 1.43 -4.55 9.49
N ARG A 171 2.15 -4.36 10.59
CA ARG A 171 1.64 -4.65 11.94
C ARG A 171 0.32 -3.95 12.17
N ASN A 172 -0.59 -4.65 12.83
CA ASN A 172 -1.87 -4.13 13.30
C ASN A 172 -2.01 -4.39 14.82
N ALA A 173 -3.11 -3.94 15.41
CA ALA A 173 -3.34 -4.06 16.85
C ALA A 173 -3.38 -5.50 17.37
N THR A 174 -3.58 -6.52 16.52
CA THR A 174 -3.58 -7.94 16.97
C THR A 174 -2.18 -8.46 17.32
N TRP A 175 -1.12 -7.73 16.96
CA TRP A 175 0.25 -8.06 17.37
C TRP A 175 0.52 -7.53 18.77
N THR A 176 0.30 -8.40 19.74
CA THR A 176 0.43 -8.12 21.17
C THR A 176 1.84 -7.66 21.56
N ASP A 177 1.92 -6.81 22.59
CA ASP A 177 3.20 -6.32 23.09
C ASP A 177 3.78 -7.28 24.14
N TYR A 178 2.90 -7.99 24.85
CA TYR A 178 3.25 -9.06 25.77
C TYR A 178 2.48 -10.37 25.49
N PRO A 179 3.03 -11.54 25.87
CA PRO A 179 2.40 -12.84 25.58
C PRO A 179 1.01 -13.09 26.19
N THR A 180 0.62 -12.30 27.20
CA THR A 180 -0.66 -12.46 27.93
C THR A 180 -1.77 -11.54 27.43
N GLU A 181 -1.48 -10.67 26.46
CA GLU A 181 -2.44 -9.71 25.92
C GLU A 181 -3.22 -10.32 24.75
N ALA A 182 -4.35 -9.70 24.40
CA ALA A 182 -5.15 -10.06 23.22
C ALA A 182 -4.94 -9.09 22.05
N GLU A 183 -4.50 -7.85 22.35
CA GLU A 183 -4.16 -6.81 21.39
C GLU A 183 -3.06 -5.90 21.98
N SER A 184 -2.41 -5.10 21.14
CA SER A 184 -1.44 -4.09 21.56
C SER A 184 -2.13 -2.91 22.23
N ASP A 185 -1.62 -2.52 23.39
CA ASP A 185 -2.14 -1.41 24.17
C ASP A 185 -1.51 -0.06 23.74
N TYR A 186 -2.18 1.04 24.11
CA TYR A 186 -1.70 2.42 23.93
C TYR A 186 -1.31 2.82 22.49
N GLY A 187 -1.72 2.03 21.49
CA GLY A 187 -1.25 2.20 20.13
C GLY A 187 0.27 2.03 20.05
N LEU A 188 0.85 1.01 20.68
CA LEU A 188 2.28 0.72 20.52
C LEU A 188 2.57 0.03 19.18
N TRP A 189 1.62 -0.78 18.69
CA TRP A 189 1.73 -1.49 17.41
C TRP A 189 2.10 -0.61 16.20
N TRP A 190 1.61 0.64 16.13
CA TRP A 190 1.95 1.58 15.05
C TRP A 190 3.04 2.61 15.41
N SER A 191 3.23 2.94 16.69
CA SER A 191 4.09 4.07 17.10
C SER A 191 5.53 3.61 17.33
N ILE A 192 5.69 2.39 17.84
CA ILE A 192 6.97 1.70 18.00
C ILE A 192 7.06 0.51 17.05
N GLY A 193 5.96 -0.23 16.89
CA GLY A 193 5.94 -1.47 16.12
C GLY A 193 6.24 -1.28 14.62
N TRP A 194 5.68 -0.24 13.98
CA TRP A 194 5.96 0.05 12.57
C TRP A 194 7.41 0.44 12.29
N PRO A 195 8.04 1.38 13.03
CA PRO A 195 9.47 1.63 12.91
C PRO A 195 10.33 0.38 13.17
N TYR A 196 9.97 -0.42 14.19
CA TYR A 196 10.69 -1.66 14.52
C TYR A 196 10.62 -2.68 13.38
N GLU A 197 9.44 -3.00 12.86
CA GLU A 197 9.27 -3.93 11.75
C GLU A 197 10.07 -3.48 10.53
N THR A 198 10.01 -2.19 10.22
CA THR A 198 10.73 -1.61 9.08
C THR A 198 12.25 -1.78 9.26
N ALA A 199 12.77 -1.46 10.44
CA ALA A 199 14.19 -1.64 10.75
C ALA A 199 14.62 -3.12 10.70
N ALA A 200 13.78 -4.03 11.23
CA ALA A 200 14.05 -5.46 11.22
C ALA A 200 14.06 -6.04 9.80
N ALA A 201 13.10 -5.63 8.95
CA ALA A 201 13.05 -6.05 7.55
C ALA A 201 14.28 -5.55 6.77
N LEU A 202 14.62 -4.27 6.89
CA LEU A 202 15.79 -3.68 6.21
C LEU A 202 17.12 -4.26 6.70
N SER A 203 17.22 -4.70 7.96
CA SER A 203 18.45 -5.31 8.48
C SER A 203 18.70 -6.72 7.92
N ARG A 204 17.71 -7.31 7.24
CA ARG A 204 17.78 -8.65 6.66
C ARG A 204 17.94 -8.65 5.13
N LEU A 205 17.77 -7.50 4.48
CA LEU A 205 17.93 -7.28 3.05
C LEU A 205 19.36 -6.79 2.74
#